data_AF-A0A839N7U6-F1
#
_entry.id   AF-A0A839N7U6-F1
#
_cell.length_a   1.000
_cell.length_b   1.000
_cell.length_c   1.000
_cell.angle_alpha   90.00
_cell.angle_beta   90.00
_cell.angle_gamma   90.00
#
_symmetry.space_group_name_H-M   'P 1'
#
loop_
_entity.id
_entity.type
_entity.pdbx_description
1 polymer ?
#
loop_
_entity_poly.entity_id
_entity_poly.type
_entity_poly.pdbx_seq_one_letter_code
_entity_poly.pdbx_strand_id
1 'polypeptide(L)'
;MTTPTLSPHDTQETIAAIARLMHHAADRTARQAATKSPRSELHVLGLGMHVAAAEAAMLVPADLDPYWPQPTQADPLELLRIAERLARTVPVNDETAGFSQVVVSLTDLLREAGS
;
A
#
# COMPACT_ATOMS: atom_id res chain seq x y z
N MET A 1 -0.60 37.15 10.66
CA MET A 1 -0.73 36.14 9.60
C MET A 1 -0.44 34.80 10.22
N THR A 2 -1.48 34.04 10.52
CA THR A 2 -1.38 32.67 11.01
C THR A 2 -1.06 31.78 9.82
N THR A 3 0.13 31.20 9.80
CA THR A 3 0.46 30.12 8.86
C THR A 3 -0.58 29.03 9.04
N PRO A 4 -1.34 28.63 8.01
CA PRO A 4 -2.24 27.50 8.14
C PRO A 4 -1.38 26.27 8.44
N THR A 5 -1.46 25.77 9.68
CA THR A 5 -1.03 24.42 10.01
C THR A 5 -1.75 23.51 9.02
N LEU A 6 -0.99 22.80 8.18
CA LEU A 6 -1.53 21.74 7.34
C LEU A 6 -2.35 20.86 8.28
N SER A 7 -3.68 20.87 8.15
CA SER A 7 -4.50 19.95 8.93
C SER A 7 -3.97 18.55 8.62
N PRO A 8 -3.54 17.78 9.63
CA PRO A 8 -3.11 16.41 9.42
C PRO A 8 -4.31 15.69 8.80
N HIS A 9 -4.26 15.39 7.51
CA HIS A 9 -4.82 14.12 7.13
C HIS A 9 -4.11 13.10 7.99
N ASP A 10 -4.88 12.41 8.83
CA ASP A 10 -4.39 11.57 9.91
C ASP A 10 -3.29 10.66 9.34
N THR A 11 -2.10 10.70 9.94
CA THR A 11 -0.98 9.87 9.47
C THR A 11 -1.39 8.40 9.46
N GLN A 12 -2.25 8.02 10.41
CA GLN A 12 -2.83 6.69 10.49
C GLN A 12 -3.80 6.38 9.35
N GLU A 13 -4.64 7.35 8.94
CA GLU A 13 -5.47 7.22 7.73
C GLU A 13 -4.63 7.09 6.46
N THR A 14 -3.50 7.79 6.40
CA THR A 14 -2.59 7.69 5.26
C THR A 14 -1.95 6.30 5.19
N ILE A 15 -1.49 5.76 6.33
CA ILE A 15 -0.95 4.40 6.42
C ILE A 15 -2.04 3.36 6.09
N ALA A 16 -3.27 3.56 6.57
CA ALA A 16 -4.41 2.71 6.22
C ALA A 16 -4.73 2.76 4.73
N ALA A 17 -4.72 3.93 4.11
CA ALA A 17 -4.89 4.06 2.66
C ALA A 17 -3.80 3.33 1.89
N ILE A 18 -2.54 3.36 2.35
CA ILE A 18 -1.43 2.62 1.75
C ILE A 18 -1.65 1.11 1.86
N ALA A 19 -1.99 0.61 3.05
CA ALA A 19 -2.33 -0.80 3.27
C ALA A 19 -3.46 -1.25 2.34
N ARG A 20 -4.50 -0.41 2.19
CA ARG A 20 -5.64 -0.63 1.32
C ARG A 20 -5.25 -0.78 -0.14
N LEU A 21 -4.47 0.17 -0.65
CA LEU A 21 -4.05 0.19 -2.04
C LEU A 21 -3.22 -1.06 -2.37
N MET A 22 -2.31 -1.45 -1.48
CA MET A 22 -1.53 -2.68 -1.65
C MET A 22 -2.38 -3.95 -1.56
N HIS A 23 -3.34 -4.01 -0.64
CA HIS A 23 -4.26 -5.14 -0.51
C HIS A 23 -5.09 -5.35 -1.78
N HIS A 24 -5.69 -4.28 -2.32
CA HIS A 24 -6.48 -4.36 -3.55
C HIS A 24 -5.61 -4.58 -4.78
N ALA A 25 -4.36 -4.11 -4.79
CA ALA A 25 -3.39 -4.46 -5.84
C ALA A 25 -3.07 -5.97 -5.81
N ALA A 26 -2.85 -6.53 -4.62
CA ALA A 26 -2.60 -7.95 -4.42
C ALA A 26 -3.75 -8.82 -4.92
N ASP A 27 -4.98 -8.50 -4.50
CA ASP A 27 -6.19 -9.24 -4.89
C ASP A 27 -6.40 -9.24 -6.41
N ARG A 28 -6.21 -8.09 -7.06
CA ARG A 28 -6.33 -7.99 -8.52
C ARG A 28 -5.21 -8.71 -9.25
N THR A 29 -3.99 -8.62 -8.74
CA THR A 29 -2.84 -9.37 -9.28
C THR A 29 -3.08 -10.88 -9.15
N ALA A 30 -3.65 -11.35 -8.04
CA ALA A 30 -4.02 -12.74 -7.85
C ALA A 30 -5.11 -13.19 -8.84
N ARG A 31 -6.14 -12.37 -9.08
CA ARG A 31 -7.16 -12.64 -10.12
C ARG A 31 -6.55 -12.70 -11.51
N GLN A 32 -5.62 -11.79 -11.83
CA GLN A 32 -4.88 -11.82 -13.10
C GLN A 32 -4.04 -13.09 -13.21
N ALA A 33 -3.30 -13.46 -12.15
CA ALA A 33 -2.47 -14.67 -12.10
C ALA A 33 -3.29 -15.94 -12.32
N ALA A 34 -4.51 -16.02 -11.77
CA ALA A 34 -5.42 -17.14 -11.96
C ALA A 34 -5.83 -17.38 -13.43
N THR A 35 -5.72 -16.37 -14.29
CA THR A 35 -5.96 -16.49 -15.74
C THR A 35 -4.72 -16.90 -16.54
N LYS A 36 -3.57 -17.04 -15.87
CA LYS A 36 -2.27 -17.36 -16.48
C LYS A 36 -1.83 -18.78 -16.12
N SER A 37 -0.62 -19.14 -16.54
CA SER A 37 0.03 -20.39 -16.16
C SER A 37 0.25 -20.46 -14.64
N PRO A 38 0.15 -21.64 -14.00
CA PRO A 38 0.50 -21.81 -12.58
C PRO A 38 1.95 -21.42 -12.24
N ARG A 39 2.84 -21.30 -13.24
CA ARG A 39 4.22 -20.82 -13.09
C ARG A 39 4.38 -19.32 -13.32
N SER A 40 3.28 -18.58 -13.43
CA SER A 40 3.31 -17.13 -13.61
C SER A 40 3.91 -16.45 -12.38
N GLU A 41 4.85 -15.54 -12.63
CA GLU A 41 5.47 -14.71 -11.58
C GLU A 41 4.45 -13.83 -10.86
N LEU A 42 3.29 -13.56 -11.49
CA LEU A 42 2.19 -12.82 -10.88
C LEU A 42 1.66 -13.47 -9.59
N HIS A 43 1.81 -14.79 -9.40
CA HIS A 43 1.45 -15.43 -8.14
C HIS A 43 2.35 -14.97 -6.98
N VAL A 44 3.66 -14.88 -7.24
CA VAL A 44 4.64 -14.45 -6.24
C VAL A 44 4.51 -12.95 -6.01
N LEU A 45 4.35 -12.17 -7.08
CA LEU A 45 4.14 -10.72 -6.98
C LEU A 45 2.88 -10.38 -6.17
N GLY A 46 1.74 -11.05 -6.45
CA GLY A 46 0.50 -10.86 -5.71
C GLY A 46 0.65 -11.22 -4.23
N LEU A 47 1.39 -12.29 -3.90
CA LEU A 47 1.71 -12.64 -2.52
C LEU A 47 2.57 -11.57 -1.83
N GLY A 48 3.61 -11.07 -2.52
CA GLY A 48 4.46 -9.99 -2.00
C GLY A 48 3.66 -8.71 -1.68
N MET A 49 2.75 -8.31 -2.58
CA MET A 49 1.84 -7.19 -2.35
C MET A 49 0.93 -7.44 -1.13
N HIS A 50 0.45 -8.67 -0.94
CA HIS A 50 -0.41 -9.02 0.20
C HIS A 50 0.35 -8.96 1.53
N VAL A 51 1.59 -9.45 1.56
CA VAL A 51 2.46 -9.38 2.74
C VAL A 51 2.75 -7.93 3.09
N ALA A 52 3.13 -7.10 2.12
CA ALA A 52 3.37 -5.67 2.35
C ALA A 52 2.12 -4.94 2.83
N ALA A 53 0.94 -5.29 2.30
CA ALA A 53 -0.34 -4.77 2.78
C ALA A 53 -0.60 -5.12 4.25
N ALA A 54 -0.32 -6.37 4.65
CA ALA A 54 -0.45 -6.81 6.03
C ALA A 54 0.55 -6.11 6.96
N GLU A 55 1.79 -5.92 6.53
CA GLU A 55 2.80 -5.15 7.28
C GLU A 55 2.34 -3.71 7.51
N ALA A 56 1.78 -3.05 6.48
CA ALA A 56 1.23 -1.72 6.62
C ALA A 56 -0.01 -1.70 7.54
N ALA A 57 -0.89 -2.69 7.44
CA ALA A 57 -2.07 -2.80 8.28
C ALA A 57 -1.75 -2.99 9.77
N MET A 58 -0.61 -3.62 10.11
CA MET A 58 -0.14 -3.74 11.50
C MET A 58 0.20 -2.40 12.16
N LEU A 59 0.42 -1.36 11.37
CA LEU A 59 0.69 0.01 11.84
C LEU A 59 -0.60 0.83 12.00
N VAL A 60 -1.75 0.31 11.55
CA VAL A 60 -3.03 1.01 11.59
C VAL A 60 -3.73 0.79 12.95
N PRO A 61 -4.32 1.83 13.56
CA PRO A 61 -5.12 1.70 14.76
C PRO A 61 -6.28 0.73 14.60
N ALA A 62 -6.63 0.02 15.68
CA ALA A 62 -7.65 -1.05 15.64
C ALA A 62 -9.08 -0.57 15.33
N ASP A 63 -9.36 0.73 15.50
CA ASP A 63 -10.65 1.36 15.20
C ASP A 63 -10.81 1.75 13.72
N LEU A 64 -9.74 1.65 12.92
CA LEU A 64 -9.76 1.93 11.50
C LEU A 64 -9.65 0.64 10.67
N ASP A 65 -10.52 0.49 9.67
CA ASP A 65 -10.42 -0.61 8.71
C ASP A 65 -9.34 -0.28 7.65
N PRO A 66 -8.22 -1.03 7.61
CA PRO A 66 -7.14 -0.78 6.67
C PRO A 66 -7.52 -1.14 5.22
N TYR A 67 -8.63 -1.86 4.98
CA TYR A 67 -8.98 -2.39 3.66
C TYR A 67 -10.23 -1.76 3.02
N TRP A 68 -10.91 -0.85 3.73
CA TRP A 68 -12.13 -0.18 3.27
C TRP A 68 -12.02 1.36 3.21
N PRO A 69 -12.49 2.07 2.16
CA PRO A 69 -13.22 1.58 0.98
C PRO A 69 -12.39 1.04 -0.18
N GLN A 70 -13.02 0.22 -1.00
CA GLN A 70 -12.42 -0.31 -2.22
C GLN A 70 -11.99 0.83 -3.19
N PRO A 71 -10.73 0.83 -3.66
CA PRO A 71 -10.24 1.79 -4.66
C PRO A 71 -10.94 1.62 -6.01
N THR A 72 -11.15 2.73 -6.72
CA THR A 72 -11.85 2.75 -8.02
C THR A 72 -10.96 2.43 -9.21
N GLN A 73 -9.65 2.66 -9.11
CA GLN A 73 -8.67 2.29 -10.14
C GLN A 73 -8.80 0.80 -10.43
N ALA A 74 -8.43 0.30 -11.61
CA ALA A 74 -8.48 -1.14 -11.92
C ALA A 74 -7.09 -1.77 -12.00
N ASP A 75 -6.07 -0.99 -12.37
CA ASP A 75 -4.70 -1.47 -12.57
C ASP A 75 -3.95 -1.62 -11.22
N PRO A 76 -3.41 -2.81 -10.89
CA PRO A 76 -2.58 -3.00 -9.70
C PRO A 76 -1.35 -2.07 -9.66
N LEU A 77 -0.70 -1.81 -10.80
CA LEU A 77 0.48 -0.95 -10.84
C LEU A 77 0.14 0.51 -10.55
N GLU A 78 -1.02 0.97 -11.01
CA GLU A 78 -1.55 2.28 -10.67
C GLU A 78 -1.79 2.42 -9.16
N LEU A 79 -2.36 1.40 -8.50
CA LEU A 79 -2.56 1.39 -7.06
C LEU A 79 -1.23 1.51 -6.29
N LEU A 80 -0.20 0.74 -6.67
CA LEU A 80 1.12 0.84 -6.04
C LEU A 80 1.75 2.22 -6.22
N ARG A 81 1.59 2.85 -7.40
CA ARG A 81 2.08 4.21 -7.65
C ARG A 81 1.35 5.25 -6.80
N ILE A 82 0.06 5.06 -6.55
CA ILE A 82 -0.69 5.94 -5.62
C ILE A 82 -0.17 5.74 -4.20
N ALA A 83 0.01 4.49 -3.76
CA ALA A 83 0.51 4.16 -2.44
C ALA A 83 1.90 4.79 -2.20
N GLU A 84 2.77 4.76 -3.20
CA GLU A 84 4.12 5.31 -3.10
C GLU A 84 4.12 6.84 -2.97
N ARG A 85 3.24 7.52 -3.70
CA ARG A 85 3.05 8.97 -3.55
C ARG A 85 2.54 9.33 -2.15
N LEU A 86 1.64 8.53 -1.58
CA LEU A 86 1.18 8.71 -0.21
C LEU A 86 2.28 8.42 0.81
N ALA A 87 3.11 7.40 0.57
CA ALA A 87 4.21 7.07 1.48
C ALA A 87 5.20 8.22 1.63
N ARG A 88 5.40 9.03 0.58
CA ARG A 88 6.23 10.24 0.62
C ARG A 88 5.67 11.36 1.50
N THR A 89 4.39 11.30 1.89
CA THR A 89 3.75 12.31 2.76
C THR A 89 3.72 11.91 4.23
N VAL A 90 4.08 10.67 4.56
CA VAL A 90 4.11 10.18 5.94
C VAL A 90 5.31 10.81 6.68
N PRO A 91 5.09 11.51 7.82
CA PRO A 91 6.18 12.12 8.57
C PRO A 91 7.08 11.05 9.19
N VAL A 92 8.37 11.36 9.35
CA VAL A 92 9.33 10.49 10.04
C VAL A 92 9.40 10.90 11.51
N ASN A 93 8.72 10.14 12.36
CA ASN A 93 8.65 10.36 13.81
C ASN A 93 8.39 9.03 14.57
N ASP A 94 8.35 9.07 15.90
CA ASP A 94 8.17 7.86 16.72
C ASP A 94 6.80 7.18 16.50
N GLU A 95 5.77 7.92 16.09
CA GLU A 95 4.42 7.40 15.82
C GLU A 95 4.35 6.56 14.54
N THR A 96 5.37 6.63 13.68
CA THR A 96 5.49 5.91 12.41
C THR A 96 6.61 4.88 12.44
N ALA A 97 7.05 4.48 13.64
CA ALA A 97 8.05 3.44 13.82
C ALA A 97 7.65 2.16 13.05
N GLY A 98 8.58 1.64 12.25
CA GLY A 98 8.34 0.47 11.38
C GLY A 98 7.82 0.81 9.98
N PHE A 99 7.34 2.02 9.73
CA PHE A 99 6.85 2.43 8.40
C PHE A 99 7.94 2.40 7.32
N SER A 100 9.20 2.58 7.68
CA SER A 100 10.33 2.47 6.74
C SER A 100 10.40 1.10 6.04
N GLN A 101 10.01 0.02 6.73
CA GLN A 101 9.95 -1.31 6.11
C GLN A 101 8.89 -1.35 5.00
N VAL A 102 7.72 -0.74 5.23
CA VAL A 102 6.64 -0.63 4.23
C VAL A 102 7.11 0.12 3.00
N VAL A 103 7.86 1.22 3.18
CA VAL A 103 8.42 2.00 2.06
C VAL A 103 9.39 1.19 1.22
N VAL A 104 10.25 0.39 1.86
CA VAL A 104 11.18 -0.51 1.17
C VAL A 104 10.41 -1.57 0.38
N SER A 105 9.50 -2.29 1.02
CA SER A 105 8.65 -3.31 0.38
C SER A 105 7.89 -2.73 -0.82
N LEU A 106 7.32 -1.54 -0.70
CA LEU A 106 6.60 -0.87 -1.77
C LEU A 106 7.50 -0.48 -2.96
N THR A 107 8.73 -0.05 -2.68
CA THR A 107 9.71 0.31 -3.72
C THR A 107 10.16 -0.93 -4.50
N ASP A 108 10.41 -2.04 -3.81
CA ASP A 108 10.76 -3.31 -4.43
C ASP A 108 9.61 -3.87 -5.28
N LEU A 109 8.38 -3.82 -4.76
CA LEU A 109 7.19 -4.24 -5.51
C LEU A 109 6.95 -3.39 -6.76
N LEU A 110 7.20 -2.08 -6.70
CA LEU A 110 7.10 -1.21 -7.88
C LEU A 110 8.14 -1.55 -8.95
N ARG A 111 9.37 -1.89 -8.53
CA ARG A 111 10.43 -2.33 -9.44
C ARG A 111 10.04 -3.65 -10.12
N GLU A 112 9.48 -4.60 -9.38
CA GLU A 112 9.07 -5.91 -9.89
C GLU A 112 7.79 -5.88 -10.73
N ALA A 113 6.83 -5.02 -10.39
CA ALA A 113 5.60 -4.87 -11.16
C ALA A 113 5.80 -4.06 -12.46
N GLY A 114 6.88 -3.30 -12.56
CA GLY A 114 7.21 -2.47 -13.74
C GLY A 114 8.21 -3.10 -14.70
N SER A 115 8.82 -4.24 -14.35
CA SER A 115 9.75 -5.00 -15.20
C SER A 115 9.03 -5.88 -16.21
#